data_AF-A0ABD0PZT2-F1
#
_entry.id   AF-A0ABD0PZT2-F1
#
_cell.length_a   1.000
_cell.length_b   1.000
_cell.length_c   1.000
_cell.angle_alpha   90.00
_cell.angle_beta   90.00
_cell.angle_gamma   90.00
#
_symmetry.space_group_name_H-M   'P 1'
#
loop_
_entity.id
_entity.type
_entity.pdbx_description
1 polymer ?
#
loop_
_entity_poly.entity_id
_entity_poly.type
_entity_poly.pdbx_seq_one_letter_code
_entity_poly.pdbx_strand_id
1 'polypeptide(L)' 'IDYFNNQIIVDLVEQQHKGIFAVLDEACMNVGKVTDEMFLQALNGKLAKHAHYTSRK' A
#
# COMPACT_ATOMS: atom_id res chain seq x y z
N ILE A 1 17.75 21.92 -11.83
CA ILE A 1 16.63 22.33 -10.96
C ILE A 1 16.32 21.13 -10.11
N ASP A 2 16.43 21.28 -8.80
CA ASP A 2 16.06 20.20 -7.89
C ASP A 2 14.55 20.20 -7.70
N TYR A 3 13.92 19.06 -7.95
CA TYR A 3 12.50 18.85 -7.77
C TYR A 3 12.25 17.45 -7.22
N PHE A 4 11.14 17.29 -6.52
CA PHE A 4 10.72 15.99 -6.03
C PHE A 4 10.06 15.19 -7.17
N ASN A 5 10.51 13.96 -7.38
CA ASN A 5 9.92 13.07 -8.39
C ASN A 5 8.65 12.41 -7.84
N ASN A 6 7.48 12.90 -8.24
CA ASN A 6 6.19 12.35 -7.82
C ASN A 6 5.97 10.89 -8.24
N GLN A 7 6.72 10.36 -9.21
CA GLN A 7 6.59 8.97 -9.64
C GLN A 7 6.75 7.98 -8.48
N ILE A 8 7.60 8.27 -7.49
CA ILE A 8 7.78 7.40 -6.33
C ILE A 8 6.52 7.27 -5.47
N ILE A 9 5.68 8.30 -5.45
CA ILE A 9 4.39 8.27 -4.74
C ILE A 9 3.33 7.60 -5.60
N VAL A 10 3.33 7.87 -6.91
CA VAL A 10 2.43 7.19 -7.86
C VAL A 10 2.68 5.68 -7.81
N ASP A 11 3.94 5.24 -7.81
CA ASP A 11 4.31 3.82 -7.70
C ASP A 11 3.86 3.21 -6.37
N LEU A 12 4.01 3.92 -5.25
CA LEU A 12 3.53 3.45 -3.94
C LEU A 12 2.02 3.16 -3.95
N VAL A 13 1.24 3.94 -4.70
CA VAL A 13 -0.22 3.84 -4.73
C VAL A 13 -0.70 2.86 -5.82
N GLU A 14 -0.18 3.00 -7.03
CA GLU A 14 -0.74 2.45 -8.27
C GLU A 14 0.09 1.30 -8.88
N GLN A 15 1.28 0.99 -8.36
CA GLN A 15 2.10 -0.07 -8.94
C GLN A 15 1.35 -1.41 -8.93
N GLN A 16 1.19 -2.00 -10.11
CA GLN A 16 0.53 -3.29 -10.26
C GLN A 16 1.19 -4.35 -9.36
N HIS A 17 0.36 -5.13 -8.65
CA HIS A 17 0.76 -6.19 -7.72
C HIS A 17 1.50 -5.76 -6.45
N LYS A 18 1.80 -4.46 -6.25
CA LYS A 18 2.61 -4.00 -5.10
C LYS A 18 2.06 -2.77 -4.39
N GLY A 19 1.43 -1.85 -5.12
CA GLY A 19 0.89 -0.61 -4.61
C GLY A 19 -0.32 -0.81 -3.71
N ILE A 20 -0.73 0.26 -3.03
CA ILE A 20 -1.86 0.27 -2.09
C ILE A 20 -3.13 -0.31 -2.74
N PHE A 21 -3.43 0.04 -4.00
CA PHE A 21 -4.60 -0.49 -4.70
C PHE A 21 -4.52 -1.99 -4.92
N ALA A 22 -3.35 -2.53 -5.30
CA ALA A 22 -3.19 -3.97 -5.46
C ALA A 22 -3.41 -4.73 -4.15
N VAL A 23 -2.94 -4.18 -3.02
CA VAL A 23 -3.18 -4.78 -1.70
C VAL A 23 -4.66 -4.71 -1.31
N LEU A 24 -5.36 -3.65 -1.68
CA LEU A 24 -6.79 -3.49 -1.44
C LEU A 24 -7.60 -4.51 -2.28
N ASP A 25 -7.27 -4.66 -3.55
CA ASP A 25 -7.92 -5.62 -4.44
C ASP A 25 -7.75 -7.06 -3.93
N GLU A 26 -6.54 -7.43 -3.51
CA GLU A 26 -6.27 -8.72 -2.88
C GLU A 26 -7.10 -8.93 -1.60
N ALA A 27 -7.22 -7.88 -0.77
CA ALA A 27 -8.04 -7.95 0.43
C ALA A 27 -9.51 -8.18 0.08
N CYS A 28 -10.06 -7.47 -0.91
CA CYS A 28 -11.44 -7.62 -1.38
C CYS A 28 -11.72 -8.98 -2.05
N MET A 29 -10.71 -9.62 -2.65
CA MET A 29 -10.85 -10.95 -3.26
C MET A 29 -10.74 -12.10 -2.26
N ASN A 30 -10.21 -11.87 -1.05
CA ASN A 30 -10.08 -12.92 -0.05
C ASN A 30 -11.46 -13.39 0.45
N VAL A 31 -11.67 -14.71 0.43
CA VAL A 31 -12.90 -15.33 0.93
C VAL A 31 -12.90 -15.29 2.46
N GLY A 32 -13.73 -14.43 3.04
CA GLY A 32 -13.86 -14.29 4.48
C GLY A 32 -14.23 -12.87 4.89
N LYS A 33 -14.32 -12.62 6.21
CA LYS A 33 -14.54 -11.27 6.73
C LYS A 33 -13.23 -10.48 6.65
N VAL A 34 -13.18 -9.52 5.75
CA VAL A 34 -12.11 -8.54 5.63
C VAL A 34 -12.49 -7.30 6.43
N THR A 35 -11.54 -6.75 7.18
CA THR A 35 -11.74 -5.53 7.97
C THR A 35 -10.63 -4.53 7.65
N ASP A 36 -10.88 -3.26 7.92
CA ASP A 36 -9.88 -2.19 7.73
C ASP A 36 -8.59 -2.46 8.51
N GLU A 37 -8.69 -3.08 9.69
CA GLU A 37 -7.51 -3.46 10.48
C GLU A 37 -6.68 -4.54 9.79
N MET A 38 -7.33 -5.54 9.19
CA MET A 38 -6.64 -6.57 8.41
C MET A 38 -5.97 -5.98 7.16
N PHE A 39 -6.64 -5.06 6.48
CA PHE A 39 -6.06 -4.33 5.35
C PHE A 39 -4.84 -3.49 5.79
N LEU A 40 -4.96 -2.75 6.89
CA LEU A 40 -3.85 -1.97 7.46
C LEU A 40 -2.66 -2.86 7.86
N GLN A 41 -2.90 -4.05 8.41
CA GLN A 41 -1.85 -5.02 8.71
C GLN A 41 -1.15 -5.52 7.44
N ALA A 42 -1.90 -5.76 6.36
CA ALA A 42 -1.33 -6.15 5.08
C ALA A 42 -0.45 -5.04 4.47
N LEU A 43 -0.91 -3.78 4.52
CA LEU A 43 -0.12 -2.62 4.11
C LEU A 43 1.17 -2.51 4.93
N ASN A 44 1.08 -2.65 6.26
CA ASN A 44 2.25 -2.63 7.13
C ASN A 44 3.23 -3.76 6.80
N GLY A 45 2.74 -4.97 6.50
CA GLY A 45 3.60 -6.10 6.13
C GLY A 45 4.33 -5.87 4.80
N LYS A 46 3.65 -5.31 3.79
CA LYS A 46 4.18 -5.16 2.42
C LYS A 46 4.96 -3.87 2.19
N LEU A 47 4.55 -2.76 2.82
CA LEU A 47 5.01 -1.41 2.49
C LEU A 47 5.86 -0.75 3.59
N ALA A 48 6.05 -1.37 4.76
CA ALA A 48 6.80 -0.76 5.89
C ALA A 48 8.24 -0.30 5.55
N LYS A 49 8.86 -0.86 4.51
CA LYS A 49 10.21 -0.48 4.07
C LYS A 49 10.22 0.64 3.03
N HIS A 50 9.06 1.06 2.52
CA HIS A 50 8.98 2.13 1.54
C HIS A 50 9.21 3.48 2.23
N ALA A 51 10.16 4.27 1.73
CA ALA A 51 10.59 5.52 2.36
C ALA A 51 9.47 6.56 2.56
N HIS A 52 8.41 6.47 1.75
CA HIS A 52 7.23 7.35 1.81
C HIS A 52 5.98 6.69 2.39
N TYR A 53 6.09 5.46 2.91
CA TYR A 53 5.00 4.82 3.64
C TYR A 53 5.24 4.96 5.14
N THR A 54 4.23 5.45 5.85
CA THR A 54 4.23 5.46 7.32
C THR A 54 2.85 5.07 7.81
N SER A 55 2.82 4.32 8.91
CA SER A 55 1.59 3.95 9.59
C SER A 55 1.75 4.27 11.08
N ARG A 56 0.68 4.79 11.68
CA ARG A 56 0.57 4.89 13.13
C ARG A 56 -0.36 3.75 13.54
N LYS A 57 0.19 2.74 14.22
CA LYS A 57 -0.64 1.92 15.10
C LYS A 57 -0.99 2.75 16.33
#